data_AF-A0A7Y7TKU7-F1
#
_entry.id   AF-A0A7Y7TKU7-F1
#
_cell.length_a   1.000
_cell.length_b   1.000
_cell.length_c   1.000
_cell.angle_alpha   90.00
_cell.angle_beta   90.00
_cell.angle_gamma   90.00
#
_symmetry.space_group_name_H-M   'P 1'
#
loop_
_entity.id
_entity.type
_entity.pdbx_description
1 polymer ?
#
loop_
_entity_poly.entity_id
_entity_poly.type
_entity_poly.pdbx_seq_one_letter_code
_entity_poly.pdbx_strand_id
1 'polypeptide(L)'
;MKINTKFLFTLLLMLGNFLSYAQLPSPEYYLRDSILNFKNDQFWGFKDFQSYYLSFIGEYQQAIKTMDEGQEARKPENLSSEDTAVFLSNYKAVDATEYIINRAKNKKVVMFNEAHNMPQQRAYFITLLQKLYNSGFRYLGMEALGYDSLLNQRAYPILGTGWLLTEPVMGNICREAIKIGFHVFSYEIDDNEAV
;
A
#
# COMPACT_ATOMS: atom_id res chain seq x y z
N MET A 1 17.51 -43.58 41.01
CA MET A 1 16.34 -43.06 40.25
C MET A 1 16.67 -43.18 38.77
N LYS A 2 16.14 -44.19 38.06
CA LYS A 2 16.45 -44.41 36.63
C LYS A 2 15.63 -43.42 35.81
N ILE A 3 16.28 -42.40 35.26
CA ILE A 3 15.65 -41.46 34.33
C ILE A 3 15.25 -42.24 33.08
N ASN A 4 13.97 -42.21 32.75
CA ASN A 4 13.44 -42.90 31.58
C ASN A 4 13.92 -42.16 30.33
N THR A 5 14.87 -42.76 29.62
CA THR A 5 15.48 -42.20 28.41
C THR A 5 14.47 -41.89 27.31
N LYS A 6 13.31 -42.56 27.28
CA LYS A 6 12.22 -42.20 26.36
C LYS A 6 11.61 -40.84 26.69
N PHE A 7 11.46 -40.50 27.98
CA PHE A 7 10.89 -39.22 28.43
C PHE A 7 11.81 -38.04 28.13
N LEU A 8 13.13 -38.24 28.26
CA LEU A 8 14.13 -37.22 27.90
C LEU A 8 14.13 -36.93 26.40
N PHE A 9 13.92 -37.96 25.57
CA PHE A 9 13.86 -37.83 24.11
C PHE A 9 12.59 -37.08 23.66
N THR A 10 11.45 -37.33 24.30
CA THR A 10 10.20 -36.61 24.01
C THR A 10 10.29 -35.14 24.42
N LEU A 11 10.96 -34.82 25.53
CA LEU A 11 11.18 -33.44 25.97
C LEU A 11 12.12 -32.67 25.02
N LEU A 12 13.17 -33.33 24.50
CA LEU A 12 14.05 -32.75 23.49
C LEU A 12 13.35 -32.50 22.14
N LEU A 13 12.46 -33.40 21.73
CA LEU A 13 11.63 -33.21 20.52
C LEU A 13 10.61 -32.08 20.70
N MET A 14 10.07 -31.89 21.90
CA MET A 14 9.18 -30.76 22.21
C MET A 14 9.93 -29.41 22.26
N LEU A 15 11.17 -29.38 22.78
CA LEU A 15 12.01 -28.18 22.81
C LEU A 15 12.57 -27.80 21.43
N GLY A 16 12.85 -28.79 20.57
CA GLY A 16 13.35 -28.56 19.20
C GLY A 16 12.35 -27.84 18.28
N ASN A 17 11.05 -27.96 18.55
CA ASN A 17 10.02 -27.30 17.74
C ASN A 17 9.81 -25.81 18.09
N PHE A 18 10.42 -25.29 19.17
CA PHE A 18 10.32 -23.86 19.50
C PHE A 18 11.40 -23.00 18.84
N LEU A 19 12.47 -23.60 18.29
CA LEU A 19 13.54 -22.87 17.61
C LEU A 19 13.28 -22.66 16.10
N SER A 20 12.16 -23.18 15.58
CA SER A 20 11.83 -23.16 14.16
C SER A 20 10.63 -22.29 13.81
N TYR A 21 10.13 -21.48 14.74
CA TYR A 21 9.30 -20.34 14.35
C TYR A 21 10.21 -19.37 13.62
N ALA A 22 10.20 -19.51 12.29
CA ALA A 22 10.91 -18.70 11.33
C ALA A 22 10.86 -17.24 11.77
N GLN A 23 12.01 -16.68 12.13
CA GLN A 23 12.16 -15.24 12.02
C GLN A 23 11.87 -14.93 10.55
N LEU A 24 10.76 -14.24 10.31
CA LEU A 24 10.55 -13.59 9.02
C LEU A 24 11.87 -12.87 8.70
N PRO A 25 12.42 -13.03 7.48
CA PRO A 25 13.67 -12.37 7.13
C PRO A 25 13.57 -10.90 7.54
N SER A 26 14.63 -10.39 8.17
CA SER A 26 14.65 -8.99 8.61
C SER A 26 14.26 -8.11 7.42
N PRO A 27 13.27 -7.21 7.59
CA PRO A 27 12.85 -6.32 6.52
C PRO A 27 14.07 -5.59 5.96
N GLU A 28 14.22 -5.60 4.64
CA GLU A 28 15.30 -4.91 3.98
C GLU A 28 14.97 -3.41 3.95
N TYR A 29 15.56 -2.67 4.90
CA TYR A 29 15.43 -1.22 4.94
C TYR A 29 16.55 -0.59 4.12
N TYR A 30 16.17 0.08 3.03
CA TYR A 30 17.11 0.82 2.22
C TYR A 30 17.20 2.26 2.68
N LEU A 31 18.43 2.75 2.87
CA LEU A 31 18.67 4.18 3.05
C LEU A 31 18.64 4.88 1.71
N ARG A 32 18.36 6.19 1.72
CA ARG A 32 18.27 7.05 0.53
C ARG A 32 19.41 6.81 -0.47
N ASP A 33 20.65 6.84 0.00
CA ASP A 33 21.81 6.67 -0.89
C ASP A 33 21.90 5.27 -1.49
N SER A 34 21.45 4.24 -0.76
CA SER A 34 21.36 2.88 -1.31
C SER A 34 20.31 2.82 -2.42
N ILE A 35 19.15 3.44 -2.22
CA ILE A 35 18.06 3.49 -3.21
C ILE A 35 18.50 4.22 -4.47
N LEU A 36 19.13 5.39 -4.32
CA LEU A 36 19.63 6.18 -5.45
C LEU A 36 20.74 5.46 -6.25
N ASN A 37 21.48 4.57 -5.59
CA ASN A 37 22.55 3.77 -6.18
C ASN A 37 22.14 2.32 -6.48
N PHE A 38 20.84 2.00 -6.51
CA PHE A 38 20.38 0.72 -7.03
C PHE A 38 21.05 0.46 -8.38
N LYS A 39 21.65 -0.72 -8.53
CA LYS A 39 22.38 -1.05 -9.76
C LYS A 39 21.33 -1.22 -10.86
N ASN A 40 21.44 -0.36 -11.86
CA ASN A 40 20.61 -0.34 -13.06
C ASN A 40 20.66 -1.73 -13.73
N ASP A 41 19.70 -2.59 -13.41
CA ASP A 41 19.38 -3.72 -14.24
C ASP A 41 18.59 -3.20 -15.45
N GLN A 42 18.71 -3.85 -16.60
CA GLN A 42 18.00 -3.50 -17.84
C GLN A 42 16.49 -3.76 -17.72
N PHE A 43 15.92 -3.63 -16.53
CA PHE A 43 14.55 -3.92 -16.19
C PHE A 43 13.66 -2.72 -16.51
N TRP A 44 12.64 -2.97 -17.33
CA TRP A 44 11.60 -1.99 -17.63
C TRP A 44 10.82 -1.68 -16.35
N GLY A 45 10.85 -0.42 -15.89
CA GLY A 45 10.23 0.00 -14.64
C GLY A 45 11.18 0.17 -13.44
N PHE A 46 12.51 0.04 -13.64
CA PHE A 46 13.51 0.24 -12.59
C PHE A 46 13.34 1.58 -11.83
N LYS A 47 13.11 2.68 -12.56
CA LYS A 47 12.87 4.01 -11.98
C LYS A 47 11.58 4.07 -11.16
N ASP A 48 10.55 3.32 -11.55
CA ASP A 48 9.29 3.24 -10.83
C ASP A 48 9.53 2.56 -9.46
N PHE A 49 10.23 1.43 -9.43
CA PHE A 49 10.60 0.77 -8.17
C PHE A 49 11.49 1.65 -7.29
N GLN A 50 12.50 2.31 -7.86
CA GLN A 50 13.35 3.27 -7.13
C GLN A 50 12.48 4.36 -6.49
N SER A 51 11.51 4.87 -7.22
CA SER A 51 10.55 5.87 -6.75
C SER A 51 9.67 5.35 -5.60
N TYR A 52 9.22 4.08 -5.64
CA TYR A 52 8.44 3.46 -4.56
C TYR A 52 9.25 3.38 -3.27
N TYR A 53 10.49 2.88 -3.32
CA TYR A 53 11.35 2.80 -2.13
C TYR A 53 11.64 4.18 -1.53
N LEU A 54 11.85 5.21 -2.36
CA LEU A 54 12.00 6.59 -1.88
C LEU A 54 10.73 7.06 -1.15
N SER A 55 9.54 6.73 -1.65
CA SER A 55 8.29 7.07 -1.00
C SER A 55 8.15 6.38 0.37
N PHE A 56 8.64 5.15 0.52
CA PHE A 56 8.54 4.37 1.77
C PHE A 56 9.36 4.98 2.91
N ILE A 57 10.45 5.68 2.59
CA ILE A 57 11.32 6.34 3.58
C ILE A 57 11.02 7.84 3.77
N GLY A 58 9.95 8.35 3.16
CA GLY A 58 9.53 9.75 3.30
C GLY A 58 10.21 10.74 2.35
N GLU A 59 11.01 10.27 1.38
CA GLU A 59 11.68 11.09 0.37
C GLU A 59 10.72 11.47 -0.77
N TYR A 60 9.54 12.01 -0.44
CA TYR A 60 8.42 12.17 -1.38
C TYR A 60 8.74 13.04 -2.60
N GLN A 61 9.50 14.13 -2.44
CA GLN A 61 9.88 15.00 -3.55
C GLN A 61 10.84 14.29 -4.51
N GLN A 62 11.78 13.52 -3.95
CA GLN A 62 12.71 12.72 -4.75
C GLN A 62 11.99 11.56 -5.43
N ALA A 63 11.01 10.92 -4.78
CA ALA A 63 10.17 9.89 -5.38
C ALA A 63 9.46 10.41 -6.64
N ILE A 64 8.80 11.57 -6.56
CA ILE A 64 8.12 12.20 -7.72
C ILE A 64 9.13 12.46 -8.85
N LYS A 65 10.25 13.11 -8.53
CA LYS A 65 11.30 13.39 -9.53
C LYS A 65 11.81 12.11 -10.21
N THR A 66 12.07 11.07 -9.43
CA THR A 66 12.57 9.79 -9.96
C THR A 66 11.54 9.07 -10.84
N MET A 67 10.25 9.16 -10.51
CA MET A 67 9.18 8.67 -11.39
C MET A 67 9.14 9.47 -12.70
N ASP A 68 9.17 10.80 -12.62
CA ASP A 68 9.16 11.66 -13.80
C ASP A 68 10.35 11.37 -14.74
N GLU A 69 11.54 11.14 -14.18
CA GLU A 69 12.74 10.71 -14.93
C GLU A 69 12.52 9.39 -15.66
N GLY A 70 11.83 8.43 -15.05
CA GLY A 70 11.51 7.13 -15.66
C GLY A 70 10.44 7.21 -16.76
N GLN A 71 9.59 8.24 -16.70
CA GLN A 71 8.45 8.43 -17.58
C GLN A 71 8.68 9.52 -18.63
N GLU A 72 9.89 10.11 -18.74
CA GLU A 72 10.23 11.16 -19.71
C GLU A 72 9.78 10.83 -21.15
N ALA A 73 10.00 9.58 -21.58
CA ALA A 73 9.60 9.10 -22.91
C ALA A 73 8.08 8.97 -23.11
N ARG A 74 7.28 9.07 -22.03
CA ARG A 74 5.82 8.99 -22.03
C ARG A 74 5.15 10.29 -21.65
N LYS A 75 5.89 11.40 -21.54
CA LYS A 75 5.30 12.68 -21.19
C LYS A 75 4.26 13.07 -22.25
N PRO A 76 2.99 13.28 -21.84
CA PRO A 76 1.99 13.76 -22.77
C PRO A 76 2.40 15.14 -23.29
N GLU A 77 2.03 15.46 -24.53
CA GLU A 77 2.20 16.80 -25.06
C GLU A 77 1.46 17.81 -24.17
N ASN A 78 2.06 18.99 -23.97
CA ASN A 78 1.38 20.08 -23.29
C ASN A 78 0.13 20.46 -24.10
N LEU A 79 -0.98 20.72 -23.40
CA LEU A 79 -2.18 21.28 -24.03
C LEU A 79 -1.85 22.61 -24.71
N SER A 80 -2.43 22.84 -25.87
CA SER A 80 -2.34 24.16 -26.53
C SER A 80 -3.03 25.24 -25.68
N SER A 81 -2.72 26.50 -25.96
CA SER A 81 -3.40 27.64 -25.31
C SER A 81 -4.89 27.63 -25.61
N GLU A 82 -5.26 27.22 -26.82
CA GLU A 82 -6.63 27.06 -27.29
C GLU A 82 -7.36 25.95 -26.53
N ASP A 83 -6.76 24.77 -26.40
CA ASP A 83 -7.34 23.65 -25.64
C ASP A 83 -7.50 24.01 -24.17
N THR A 84 -6.53 24.74 -23.61
CA THR A 84 -6.58 25.23 -22.23
C THR A 84 -7.75 26.21 -22.05
N ALA A 85 -7.95 27.14 -22.98
CA ALA A 85 -9.07 28.08 -22.93
C ALA A 85 -10.43 27.37 -23.10
N VAL A 86 -10.52 26.38 -23.99
CA VAL A 86 -11.73 25.55 -24.16
C VAL A 86 -12.02 24.76 -22.89
N PHE A 87 -11.01 24.15 -22.25
CA PHE A 87 -11.17 23.43 -21.00
C PHE A 87 -11.67 24.37 -19.89
N LEU A 88 -11.00 25.51 -19.67
CA LEU A 88 -11.35 26.45 -18.59
C LEU A 88 -12.70 27.14 -18.79
N SER A 89 -13.18 27.27 -20.02
CA SER A 89 -14.52 27.83 -20.31
C SER A 89 -15.65 26.83 -20.11
N ASN A 90 -15.39 25.53 -20.30
CA ASN A 90 -16.39 24.47 -20.16
C ASN A 90 -16.45 23.84 -18.77
N TYR A 91 -15.38 23.93 -17.98
CA TYR A 91 -15.28 23.30 -16.66
C TYR A 91 -15.05 24.33 -15.56
N LYS A 92 -15.66 24.10 -14.40
CA LYS A 92 -15.44 24.90 -13.19
C LYS A 92 -14.88 24.01 -12.10
N ALA A 93 -13.85 24.50 -11.43
CA ALA A 93 -13.33 23.85 -10.23
C ALA A 93 -14.43 23.82 -9.15
N VAL A 94 -14.57 22.67 -8.50
CA VAL A 94 -15.46 22.45 -7.36
C VAL A 94 -14.68 21.75 -6.26
N ASP A 95 -15.22 21.74 -5.04
CA ASP A 95 -14.61 20.98 -3.96
C ASP A 95 -14.60 19.48 -4.31
N ALA A 96 -13.40 18.90 -4.41
CA ALA A 96 -13.22 17.51 -4.81
C ALA A 96 -13.85 16.54 -3.80
N THR A 97 -13.77 16.84 -2.50
CA THR A 97 -14.30 15.99 -1.44
C THR A 97 -15.82 15.90 -1.51
N GLU A 98 -16.49 17.05 -1.62
CA GLU A 98 -17.94 17.12 -1.79
C GLU A 98 -18.39 16.43 -3.07
N TYR A 99 -17.69 16.68 -4.18
CA TYR A 99 -17.99 16.05 -5.46
C TYR A 99 -17.90 14.52 -5.37
N ILE A 100 -16.78 13.99 -4.89
CA ILE A 100 -16.55 12.54 -4.76
C ILE A 100 -17.61 11.90 -3.85
N ILE A 101 -17.85 12.47 -2.66
CA ILE A 101 -18.81 11.89 -1.71
C ILE A 101 -20.23 11.92 -2.25
N ASN A 102 -20.64 13.01 -2.91
CA ASN A 102 -21.96 13.09 -3.53
C ASN A 102 -22.13 12.08 -4.67
N ARG A 103 -21.08 11.87 -5.48
CA ARG A 103 -21.07 10.85 -6.53
C ARG A 103 -21.12 9.42 -5.96
N ALA A 104 -20.49 9.19 -4.81
CA ALA A 104 -20.41 7.89 -4.16
C ALA A 104 -21.73 7.41 -3.53
N LYS A 105 -22.59 8.32 -3.03
CA LYS A 105 -23.85 7.98 -2.31
C LYS A 105 -24.76 6.97 -3.03
N ASN A 106 -24.79 7.01 -4.36
CA ASN A 106 -25.65 6.15 -5.18
C ASN A 106 -24.90 4.99 -5.84
N LYS A 107 -23.71 4.63 -5.31
CA LYS A 107 -22.84 3.59 -5.86
C LYS A 107 -22.66 2.48 -4.84
N LYS A 108 -22.70 1.23 -5.33
CA LYS A 108 -22.41 0.05 -4.51
C LYS A 108 -20.91 -0.15 -4.32
N VAL A 109 -20.13 0.24 -5.34
CA VAL A 109 -18.67 0.12 -5.38
C VAL A 109 -18.12 1.43 -5.94
N VAL A 110 -17.06 1.93 -5.31
CA VAL A 110 -16.26 3.07 -5.77
C VAL A 110 -14.81 2.64 -5.74
N MET A 111 -14.11 2.82 -6.86
CA MET A 111 -12.70 2.47 -7.01
C MET A 111 -11.88 3.76 -6.99
N PHE A 112 -10.83 3.77 -6.18
CA PHE A 112 -9.86 4.86 -6.11
C PHE A 112 -8.53 4.32 -6.63
N ASN A 113 -8.03 4.91 -7.70
CA ASN A 113 -6.69 4.59 -8.20
C ASN A 113 -5.67 5.51 -7.54
N GLU A 114 -4.45 5.01 -7.34
CA GLU A 114 -3.36 5.75 -6.71
C GLU A 114 -2.05 5.49 -7.45
N ALA A 115 -1.18 6.49 -7.49
CA ALA A 115 0.18 6.31 -7.98
C ALA A 115 1.08 5.87 -6.82
N HIS A 116 1.66 4.66 -6.91
CA HIS A 116 2.38 4.04 -5.79
C HIS A 116 3.55 4.87 -5.20
N ASN A 117 4.04 5.85 -5.95
CA ASN A 117 5.09 6.78 -5.56
C ASN A 117 4.59 8.09 -4.91
N MET A 118 3.27 8.30 -4.80
CA MET A 118 2.66 9.56 -4.31
C MET A 118 1.81 9.36 -3.05
N PRO A 119 2.42 9.18 -1.86
CA PRO A 119 1.70 9.04 -0.59
C PRO A 119 0.72 10.19 -0.27
N GLN A 120 0.87 11.35 -0.89
CA GLN A 120 -0.07 12.47 -0.76
C GLN A 120 -1.49 12.10 -1.23
N GLN A 121 -1.61 11.26 -2.27
CA GLN A 121 -2.91 10.77 -2.75
C GLN A 121 -3.57 9.87 -1.70
N ARG A 122 -2.78 9.03 -1.02
CA ARG A 122 -3.21 8.18 0.09
C ARG A 122 -3.63 9.02 1.30
N ALA A 123 -2.86 10.04 1.63
CA ALA A 123 -3.21 10.99 2.69
C ALA A 123 -4.55 11.69 2.40
N TYR A 124 -4.79 12.08 1.15
CA TYR A 124 -6.09 12.63 0.73
C TYR A 124 -7.21 11.60 0.87
N PHE A 125 -7.01 10.35 0.42
CA PHE A 125 -7.98 9.27 0.55
C PHE A 125 -8.38 9.00 2.01
N ILE A 126 -7.44 9.07 2.96
CA ILE A 126 -7.73 8.94 4.40
C ILE A 126 -8.78 9.97 4.85
N THR A 127 -8.73 11.21 4.33
CA THR A 127 -9.71 12.25 4.68
C THR A 127 -11.13 11.92 4.21
N LEU A 128 -11.28 11.03 3.23
CA LEU A 128 -12.56 10.61 2.68
C LEU A 128 -13.20 9.46 3.48
N LEU A 129 -12.41 8.66 4.21
CA LEU A 129 -12.87 7.42 4.85
C LEU A 129 -14.09 7.63 5.75
N GLN A 130 -14.08 8.62 6.63
CA GLN A 130 -15.21 8.87 7.53
C GLN A 130 -16.48 9.26 6.76
N LYS A 131 -16.34 10.10 5.72
CA LYS A 131 -17.48 10.53 4.90
C LYS A 131 -18.04 9.37 4.06
N LEU A 132 -17.17 8.49 3.57
CA LEU A 132 -17.57 7.25 2.88
C LEU A 132 -18.29 6.31 3.84
N TYR A 133 -17.78 6.12 5.05
CA TYR A 133 -18.44 5.30 6.07
C TYR A 133 -19.83 5.85 6.43
N ASN A 134 -19.93 7.16 6.64
CA ASN A 134 -21.21 7.84 6.89
C ASN A 134 -22.19 7.71 5.71
N SER A 135 -21.68 7.48 4.49
CA SER A 135 -22.48 7.25 3.28
C SER A 135 -22.90 5.78 3.08
N GLY A 136 -22.57 4.89 4.03
CA GLY A 136 -23.02 3.49 4.04
C GLY A 136 -21.99 2.47 3.58
N PHE A 137 -20.79 2.89 3.16
CA PHE A 137 -19.71 1.96 2.83
C PHE A 137 -19.20 1.29 4.11
N ARG A 138 -18.97 -0.03 4.05
CA ARG A 138 -18.53 -0.85 5.20
C ARG A 138 -17.31 -1.73 4.89
N TYR A 139 -16.95 -1.86 3.64
CA TYR A 139 -15.86 -2.72 3.19
C TYR A 139 -14.85 -1.88 2.41
N LEU A 140 -13.56 -2.09 2.68
CA LEU A 140 -12.45 -1.48 1.96
C LEU A 140 -11.56 -2.59 1.41
N GLY A 141 -11.60 -2.77 0.08
CA GLY A 141 -10.70 -3.68 -0.61
C GLY A 141 -9.40 -2.97 -1.00
N MET A 142 -8.24 -3.61 -0.83
CA MET A 142 -6.94 -3.04 -1.20
C MET A 142 -6.07 -4.06 -1.94
N GLU A 143 -5.49 -3.66 -3.08
CA GLU A 143 -4.45 -4.39 -3.84
C GLU A 143 -3.18 -4.57 -3.00
N ALA A 144 -2.87 -3.59 -2.16
CA ALA A 144 -1.64 -3.59 -1.36
C ALA A 144 -1.54 -4.73 -0.33
N LEU A 145 -2.64 -5.40 -0.01
CA LEU A 145 -2.72 -6.38 1.07
C LEU A 145 -2.38 -7.78 0.57
N GLY A 146 -1.44 -8.45 1.23
CA GLY A 146 -1.31 -9.90 1.17
C GLY A 146 -2.34 -10.62 2.06
N TYR A 147 -2.23 -11.94 2.16
CA TYR A 147 -3.09 -12.72 3.04
C TYR A 147 -2.73 -12.49 4.52
N ASP A 148 -3.53 -11.68 5.22
CA ASP A 148 -3.42 -11.45 6.67
C ASP A 148 -4.80 -11.57 7.35
N SER A 149 -5.13 -12.79 7.76
CA SER A 149 -6.42 -13.11 8.39
C SER A 149 -6.63 -12.39 9.73
N LEU A 150 -5.56 -11.88 10.35
CA LEU A 150 -5.60 -11.23 11.66
C LEU A 150 -5.65 -9.70 11.57
N LEU A 151 -5.55 -9.10 10.38
CA LEU A 151 -5.46 -7.64 10.21
C LEU A 151 -6.62 -6.90 10.89
N ASN A 152 -7.87 -7.28 10.62
CA ASN A 152 -9.04 -6.63 11.18
C ASN A 152 -9.17 -6.83 12.70
N GLN A 153 -8.68 -7.95 13.23
CA GLN A 153 -8.68 -8.24 14.67
C GLN A 153 -7.60 -7.43 15.39
N ARG A 154 -6.41 -7.37 14.79
CA ARG A 154 -5.23 -6.69 15.33
C ARG A 154 -5.32 -5.17 15.17
N ALA A 155 -6.08 -4.69 14.19
CA ALA A 155 -6.31 -3.28 13.86
C ALA A 155 -5.07 -2.49 13.38
N TYR A 156 -3.97 -3.18 13.05
CA TYR A 156 -2.80 -2.57 12.43
C TYR A 156 -2.03 -3.56 11.55
N PRO A 157 -1.42 -3.08 10.45
CA PRO A 157 -0.56 -3.90 9.61
C PRO A 157 0.76 -4.23 10.31
N ILE A 158 1.32 -5.38 9.97
CA ILE A 158 2.68 -5.81 10.28
C ILE A 158 3.46 -5.95 8.97
N LEU A 159 4.76 -6.23 9.05
CA LEU A 159 5.62 -6.35 7.86
C LEU A 159 5.12 -7.41 6.86
N GLY A 160 4.53 -8.50 7.35
CA GLY A 160 3.95 -9.55 6.52
C GLY A 160 2.57 -9.24 5.94
N THR A 161 1.96 -8.09 6.27
CA THR A 161 0.61 -7.75 5.79
C THR A 161 0.60 -7.36 4.31
N GLY A 162 1.73 -6.91 3.74
CA GLY A 162 1.85 -6.58 2.33
C GLY A 162 3.01 -5.62 2.08
N TRP A 163 3.70 -5.80 0.94
CA TRP A 163 4.91 -5.02 0.63
C TRP A 163 4.63 -3.51 0.56
N LEU A 164 3.56 -3.09 -0.11
CA LEU A 164 3.18 -1.68 -0.19
C LEU A 164 2.80 -1.05 1.17
N LEU A 165 2.46 -1.86 2.18
CA LEU A 165 2.13 -1.37 3.53
C LEU A 165 3.38 -1.02 4.35
N THR A 166 4.59 -1.30 3.85
CA THR A 166 5.81 -0.72 4.45
C THR A 166 5.87 0.79 4.27
N GLU A 167 5.13 1.34 3.29
CA GLU A 167 4.91 2.77 3.20
C GLU A 167 4.01 3.25 4.35
N PRO A 168 4.46 4.21 5.18
CA PRO A 168 3.75 4.59 6.40
C PRO A 168 2.29 5.07 6.20
N VAL A 169 2.01 5.81 5.12
CA VAL A 169 0.67 6.35 4.83
C VAL A 169 -0.27 5.26 4.32
N MET A 170 0.20 4.31 3.51
CA MET A 170 -0.55 3.12 3.11
C MET A 170 -0.95 2.29 4.33
N GLY A 171 0.00 2.03 5.23
CA GLY A 171 -0.32 1.37 6.50
C GLY A 171 -1.30 2.16 7.36
N ASN A 172 -1.31 3.49 7.24
CA ASN A 172 -2.26 4.35 7.94
C ASN A 172 -3.68 4.26 7.40
N ILE A 173 -3.87 4.00 6.11
CA ILE A 173 -5.20 3.71 5.54
C ILE A 173 -5.85 2.55 6.29
N CYS A 174 -5.12 1.45 6.49
CA CYS A 174 -5.64 0.28 7.22
C CYS A 174 -6.04 0.63 8.65
N ARG A 175 -5.16 1.31 9.39
CA ARG A 175 -5.42 1.70 10.79
C ARG A 175 -6.66 2.59 10.90
N GLU A 176 -6.75 3.65 10.09
CA GLU A 176 -7.88 4.57 10.14
C GLU A 176 -9.18 3.93 9.65
N ALA A 177 -9.13 3.12 8.58
CA ALA A 177 -10.32 2.43 8.08
C ALA A 177 -10.89 1.46 9.14
N ILE A 178 -10.04 0.63 9.75
CA ILE A 178 -10.48 -0.31 10.80
C ILE A 178 -11.01 0.44 12.02
N LYS A 179 -10.32 1.50 12.45
CA LYS A 179 -10.75 2.36 13.56
C LYS A 179 -12.13 2.98 13.33
N ILE A 180 -12.43 3.39 12.09
CA ILE A 180 -13.75 3.94 11.71
C ILE A 180 -14.83 2.84 11.69
N GLY A 181 -14.45 1.58 11.46
CA GLY A 181 -15.33 0.41 11.44
C GLY A 181 -15.45 -0.27 10.08
N PHE A 182 -14.58 0.04 9.11
CA PHE A 182 -14.52 -0.73 7.87
C PHE A 182 -13.97 -2.13 8.14
N HIS A 183 -14.51 -3.11 7.41
CA HIS A 183 -13.85 -4.38 7.19
C HIS A 183 -12.87 -4.25 6.03
N VAL A 184 -11.58 -4.38 6.30
CA VAL A 184 -10.50 -4.25 5.32
C VAL A 184 -10.12 -5.63 4.78
N PHE A 185 -10.09 -5.82 3.46
CA PHE A 185 -9.79 -7.12 2.86
C PHE A 185 -8.87 -6.97 1.64
N SER A 186 -8.10 -8.02 1.35
CA SER A 186 -7.31 -8.09 0.13
C SER A 186 -8.19 -8.50 -1.05
N TYR A 187 -8.00 -7.86 -2.21
CA TYR A 187 -8.45 -8.40 -3.50
C TYR A 187 -7.27 -8.81 -4.39
N GLU A 188 -6.04 -8.62 -3.91
CA GLU A 188 -4.86 -9.14 -4.59
C GLU A 188 -4.89 -10.66 -4.55
N ILE A 189 -4.57 -11.29 -5.66
CA ILE A 189 -4.52 -12.74 -5.73
C ILE A 189 -3.12 -13.14 -5.29
N ASP A 190 -3.02 -13.94 -4.22
CA ASP A 190 -1.74 -14.56 -3.88
C ASP A 190 -1.42 -15.58 -4.99
N ASP A 191 -0.27 -15.47 -5.65
CA ASP A 191 0.15 -16.38 -6.74
C ASP A 191 0.13 -17.86 -6.31
N ASN A 192 0.12 -18.13 -5.00
CA ASN A 192 0.05 -19.46 -4.40
C ASN A 192 -1.39 -20.02 -4.24
N GLU A 193 -2.44 -19.23 -4.45
CA GLU A 193 -3.84 -19.69 -4.42
C GLU A 193 -4.45 -19.85 -5.82
N ALA A 194 -3.66 -19.63 -6.87
CA ALA A 194 -4.04 -19.82 -8.26
C ALA A 194 -3.82 -21.26 -8.77
N VAL A 195 -3.98 -22.31 -7.95
CA VAL A 195 -4.15 -23.73 -8.38
C VAL A 195 -4.99 -24.52 -7.39
#